data_AF-A0A7R9MN13-F1
#
_entry.id   AF-A0A7R9MN13-F1
#
_cell.length_a   1.000
_cell.length_b   1.000
_cell.length_c   1.000
_cell.angle_alpha   90.00
_cell.angle_beta   90.00
_cell.angle_gamma   90.00
#
_symmetry.space_group_name_H-M   'P 1'
#
loop_
_entity.id
_entity.type
_entity.pdbx_description
1 polymer ?
#
loop_
_entity_poly.entity_id
_entity_poly.type
_entity_poly.pdbx_seq_one_letter_code
_entity_poly.pdbx_strand_id
1 'polypeptide(L)'
;MSRVVYILSQIPQLYELTAKALANCRVINIRLTQYPGEFSLGLQIGAQEIADLQEAEILFGDPNLLAQTFHRLPRIQWIQSTWAGIDWYVEALTKSGQKPPSC
;
A
#
# COMPACT_ATOMS: atom_id res chain seq x y z
N MET A 1 16.35 -9.70 14.86
CA MET A 1 16.11 -8.68 13.82
C MET A 1 14.71 -8.13 14.00
N SER A 2 14.54 -6.81 14.07
CA SER A 2 13.20 -6.20 14.08
C SER A 2 12.69 -6.12 12.64
N ARG A 3 11.47 -6.59 12.39
CA ARG A 3 10.83 -6.51 11.07
C ARG A 3 10.37 -5.09 10.81
N VAL A 4 10.36 -4.69 9.53
CA VAL A 4 9.85 -3.38 9.10
C VAL A 4 8.51 -3.58 8.39
N VAL A 5 7.48 -2.86 8.84
CA VAL A 5 6.14 -2.86 8.25
C VAL A 5 5.88 -1.49 7.63
N TYR A 6 5.54 -1.48 6.35
CA TYR A 6 5.20 -0.26 5.63
C TYR A 6 3.68 -0.10 5.57
N ILE A 7 3.20 1.13 5.73
CA ILE A 7 1.78 1.48 5.65
C ILE A 7 1.57 2.37 4.42
N LEU A 8 0.76 1.91 3.48
CA LEU A 8 0.32 2.63 2.29
C LEU A 8 -1.21 2.70 2.27
N SER A 9 -1.79 3.59 3.08
CA SER A 9 -3.24 3.65 3.26
C SER A 9 -3.73 5.07 3.53
N GLN A 10 -4.97 5.32 3.11
CA GLN A 10 -5.74 6.51 3.40
C GLN A 10 -6.48 6.43 4.74
N ILE A 11 -6.52 5.25 5.39
CA ILE A 11 -7.24 5.05 6.64
C ILE A 11 -6.58 5.88 7.76
N PRO A 12 -7.32 6.82 8.39
CA PRO A 12 -6.78 7.62 9.48
C PRO A 12 -6.32 6.74 10.63
N GLN A 13 -5.21 7.13 11.26
CA GLN A 13 -4.65 6.49 12.46
C GLN A 13 -4.16 5.05 12.28
N LEU A 14 -4.21 4.47 11.07
CA LEU A 14 -3.77 3.09 10.84
C LEU A 14 -2.29 2.92 11.20
N TYR A 15 -1.46 3.90 10.87
CA TYR A 15 -0.04 3.90 11.23
C TYR A 15 0.16 3.86 12.74
N GLU A 16 -0.48 4.75 13.49
CA GLU A 16 -0.33 4.89 14.94
C GLU A 16 -0.81 3.63 15.66
N LEU A 17 -1.96 3.09 15.25
CA LEU A 17 -2.51 1.87 15.81
C LEU A 17 -1.63 0.66 15.50
N THR A 18 -1.11 0.55 14.27
CA THR A 18 -0.21 -0.53 13.88
C THR A 18 1.13 -0.45 14.61
N ALA A 19 1.71 0.75 14.73
CA ALA A 19 2.92 0.98 15.50
C ALA A 19 2.76 0.62 16.98
N LYS A 20 1.60 0.93 17.57
CA LYS A 20 1.27 0.56 18.95
C LYS A 20 1.08 -0.96 19.11
N ALA A 21 0.38 -1.61 18.18
CA ALA A 21 0.09 -3.04 18.24
C ALA A 21 1.35 -3.89 17.98
N LEU A 22 2.22 -3.45 17.07
CA LEU A 22 3.45 -4.13 16.67
C LEU A 22 4.67 -3.47 17.30
N ALA A 23 4.68 -3.34 18.63
CA ALA A 23 5.74 -2.62 19.36
C ALA A 23 7.16 -3.21 19.18
N ASN A 24 7.28 -4.45 18.70
CA ASN A 24 8.54 -5.12 18.38
C ASN A 24 8.96 -4.97 16.90
N CYS A 25 8.15 -4.29 16.08
CA CYS A 25 8.41 -3.99 14.69
C CYS A 25 8.66 -2.50 14.50
N ARG A 26 9.49 -2.15 13.51
CA ARG A 26 9.55 -0.77 13.02
C ARG A 26 8.41 -0.57 12.04
N VAL A 27 7.56 0.42 12.27
CA VAL A 27 6.46 0.75 11.35
C VAL A 27 6.81 2.05 10.62
N ILE A 28 6.65 2.08 9.31
CA ILE A 28 6.94 3.25 8.46
C ILE A 28 5.65 3.64 7.75
N ASN A 29 5.21 4.88 7.96
CA ASN A 29 4.09 5.45 7.20
C ASN A 29 4.59 6.02 5.87
N ILE A 30 4.00 5.58 4.76
CA ILE A 30 4.23 6.20 3.45
C ILE A 30 3.29 7.39 3.31
N ARG A 31 3.87 8.59 3.23
CA ARG A 31 3.08 9.82 3.11
C ARG A 31 2.57 9.97 1.68
N LEU A 32 1.27 9.85 1.52
CA LEU A 32 0.56 10.06 0.25
C LEU A 32 0.56 11.56 -0.10
N THR A 33 1.41 11.97 -1.04
CA THR A 33 1.60 13.39 -1.42
C THR A 33 0.36 14.02 -2.05
N GLN A 34 -0.43 13.22 -2.77
CA GLN A 34 -1.64 13.67 -3.47
C GLN A 34 -2.93 13.43 -2.67
N TYR A 35 -2.83 13.12 -1.37
CA TYR A 35 -3.98 12.81 -0.55
C TYR A 35 -4.83 14.06 -0.28
N PRO A 36 -6.12 14.09 -0.68
CA PRO A 36 -6.97 15.28 -0.54
C PRO A 36 -7.48 15.52 0.89
N GLY A 37 -7.11 14.68 1.86
CA GLY A 37 -7.63 14.73 3.23
C GLY A 37 -8.88 13.88 3.46
N GLU A 38 -9.44 13.32 2.39
CA GLU A 38 -10.58 12.41 2.38
C GLU A 38 -10.29 11.16 1.54
N PHE A 39 -10.99 10.06 1.84
CA PHE A 39 -10.82 8.81 1.13
C PHE A 39 -11.19 8.96 -0.35
N SER A 40 -10.27 8.60 -1.24
CA SER A 40 -10.48 8.63 -2.68
C SER A 40 -10.03 7.33 -3.33
N LEU A 41 -10.93 6.71 -4.10
CA LEU A 41 -10.59 5.56 -4.94
C LEU A 41 -9.64 5.93 -6.08
N GLY A 42 -9.75 7.18 -6.57
CA GLY A 42 -8.96 7.69 -7.69
C GLY A 42 -7.57 8.20 -7.30
N LEU A 43 -7.18 8.12 -6.03
CA LEU A 43 -5.87 8.58 -5.56
C LEU A 43 -4.74 7.88 -6.34
N GLN A 44 -3.86 8.70 -6.92
CA GLN A 44 -2.70 8.21 -7.64
C GLN A 44 -1.48 8.20 -6.74
N ILE A 45 -0.67 7.15 -6.87
CA ILE A 45 0.61 7.08 -6.19
C ILE A 45 1.72 7.75 -7.02
N GLY A 46 2.53 8.58 -6.35
CA GLY A 46 3.65 9.26 -6.97
C GLY A 46 4.91 8.39 -7.05
N ALA A 47 5.92 8.91 -7.76
CA ALA A 47 7.20 8.24 -7.90
C ALA A 47 7.98 8.16 -6.56
N GLN A 48 7.81 9.15 -5.68
CA GLN A 48 8.50 9.19 -4.40
C GLN A 48 8.00 8.09 -3.46
N GLU A 49 6.68 7.91 -3.35
CA GLU A 49 6.10 6.86 -2.52
C GLU A 49 6.54 5.47 -2.97
N ILE A 50 6.70 5.27 -4.29
CA ILE A 50 7.23 4.01 -4.83
C ILE A 50 8.71 3.83 -4.52
N ALA A 51 9.49 4.92 -4.56
CA ALA A 51 10.89 4.89 -4.17
C ALA A 51 11.05 4.50 -2.69
N ASP A 52 10.20 5.06 -1.82
CA ASP A 52 10.20 4.77 -0.38
C ASP A 52 9.81 3.30 -0.06
N LEU A 53 9.12 2.64 -0.99
CA LEU A 53 8.67 1.25 -0.89
C LEU A 53 9.62 0.22 -1.53
N GLN A 54 10.73 0.62 -2.16
CA GLN A 54 11.62 -0.33 -2.88
C GLN A 54 12.17 -1.46 -2.01
N GLU A 55 12.37 -1.18 -0.73
CA GLU A 55 12.92 -2.11 0.25
C GLU A 55 11.82 -2.78 1.10
N ALA A 56 10.54 -2.56 0.79
CA ALA A 56 9.43 -3.08 1.57
C ALA A 56 9.27 -4.60 1.40
N GLU A 57 9.39 -5.34 2.50
CA GLU A 57 9.10 -6.77 2.56
C GLU A 57 7.68 -7.07 3.06
N ILE A 58 7.16 -6.22 3.95
CA ILE A 58 5.81 -6.30 4.51
C ILE A 58 5.09 -4.98 4.27
N LEU A 59 3.95 -5.03 3.57
CA LEU A 59 3.16 -3.85 3.23
C LEU A 59 1.71 -4.01 3.65
N PHE A 60 1.19 -3.03 4.36
CA PHE A 60 -0.22 -2.89 4.65
C PHE A 60 -0.75 -1.79 3.73
N GLY A 61 -1.82 -2.04 2.99
CA GLY A 61 -2.33 -0.98 2.13
C GLY A 61 -3.70 -1.16 1.52
N ASP A 62 -4.20 -0.06 0.95
CA ASP A 62 -5.49 -0.03 0.29
C ASP A 62 -5.40 -0.72 -1.08
N PRO A 63 -6.38 -1.58 -1.47
CA PRO A 63 -6.32 -2.33 -2.72
C PRO A 63 -6.05 -1.48 -3.95
N ASN A 64 -6.65 -0.29 -4.03
CA ASN A 64 -6.48 0.63 -5.16
C ASN A 64 -5.06 1.21 -5.25
N LEU A 65 -4.36 1.38 -4.12
CA LEU A 65 -2.97 1.84 -4.08
C LEU A 65 -1.98 0.68 -4.31
N LEU A 66 -2.29 -0.50 -3.77
CA LEU A 66 -1.51 -1.72 -3.97
C LEU A 66 -1.49 -2.11 -5.47
N ALA A 67 -2.63 -2.02 -6.15
CA ALA A 67 -2.73 -2.29 -7.59
C ALA A 67 -1.79 -1.42 -8.44
N GLN A 68 -1.53 -0.17 -8.02
CA GLN A 68 -0.67 0.76 -8.74
C GLN A 68 0.83 0.51 -8.48
N THR A 69 1.19 -0.05 -7.33
CA THR A 69 2.58 -0.12 -6.89
C THR A 69 3.20 -1.51 -6.96
N PHE A 70 2.41 -2.56 -6.75
CA PHE A 70 2.93 -3.90 -6.45
C PHE A 70 3.99 -4.41 -7.43
N HIS A 71 3.75 -4.25 -8.74
CA HIS A 71 4.67 -4.69 -9.79
C HIS A 71 6.05 -4.01 -9.77
N ARG A 72 6.21 -2.96 -8.94
CA ARG A 72 7.44 -2.17 -8.78
C ARG A 72 8.12 -2.42 -7.43
N LEU A 73 7.64 -3.38 -6.62
CA LEU A 73 8.14 -3.68 -5.28
C LEU A 73 8.89 -5.04 -5.28
N PRO A 74 10.19 -5.05 -5.61
CA PRO A 74 10.92 -6.29 -5.90
C PRO A 74 11.15 -7.20 -4.69
N ARG A 75 10.99 -6.67 -3.46
CA ARG A 75 11.28 -7.39 -2.22
C ARG A 75 10.03 -7.81 -1.43
N ILE A 76 8.85 -7.54 -1.97
CA ILE A 76 7.61 -7.76 -1.23
C ILE A 76 7.39 -9.26 -0.98
N GLN A 77 7.12 -9.63 0.27
CA GLN A 77 6.88 -11.02 0.70
C GLN A 77 5.50 -11.18 1.31
N TRP A 78 4.98 -10.14 1.95
CA TRP A 78 3.67 -10.15 2.59
C TRP A 78 2.90 -8.86 2.32
N ILE A 79 1.63 -8.99 1.94
CA ILE A 79 0.71 -7.87 1.82
C ILE A 79 -0.53 -8.12 2.67
N GLN A 80 -0.87 -7.14 3.50
CA GLN A 80 -2.14 -7.09 4.21
C GLN A 80 -3.01 -6.01 3.57
N SER A 81 -4.11 -6.40 2.94
CA SER A 81 -5.08 -5.41 2.48
C SER A 81 -5.86 -4.84 3.67
N THR A 82 -6.17 -3.55 3.60
CA THR A 82 -7.00 -2.85 4.60
C THR A 82 -8.50 -3.10 4.39
N TRP A 83 -8.91 -3.61 3.23
CA TRP A 83 -10.30 -3.87 2.88
C TRP A 83 -10.51 -5.35 2.55
N ALA A 84 -11.74 -5.83 2.72
CA ALA A 84 -12.10 -7.21 2.37
C ALA A 84 -12.12 -7.45 0.85
N GLY A 85 -12.61 -6.48 0.07
CA GLY A 85 -12.65 -6.55 -1.39
C GLY A 85 -11.28 -6.26 -1.99
N ILE A 86 -10.70 -7.24 -2.67
CA ILE A 86 -9.36 -7.14 -3.29
C ILE A 86 -9.37 -7.45 -4.79
N ASP A 87 -10.55 -7.54 -5.41
CA ASP A 87 -10.71 -7.97 -6.80
C ASP A 87 -9.87 -7.12 -7.76
N TRP A 88 -9.88 -5.79 -7.60
CA TRP A 88 -9.09 -4.88 -8.43
C TRP A 88 -7.58 -5.10 -8.29
N TYR A 89 -7.14 -5.45 -7.09
CA TYR A 89 -5.75 -5.76 -6.82
C TYR A 89 -5.36 -7.10 -7.47
N VAL A 90 -6.17 -8.14 -7.28
CA VAL A 90 -5.95 -9.46 -7.90
C VAL A 90 -6.00 -9.39 -9.43
N GLU A 91 -6.88 -8.58 -10.00
CA GLU A 91 -6.91 -8.29 -11.43
C GLU A 91 -5.62 -7.62 -11.90
N ALA A 92 -5.10 -6.64 -11.16
CA ALA A 92 -3.82 -5.99 -11.48
C ALA A 92 -2.62 -6.97 -11.39
N LEU A 93 -2.68 -7.96 -10.51
CA LEU A 93 -1.68 -9.02 -10.41
C LEU A 93 -1.70 -9.98 -11.59
N THR A 94 -2.91 -10.34 -12.06
CA THR A 94 -3.12 -11.37 -13.09
C THR A 94 -3.03 -10.81 -14.50
N LYS A 95 -3.42 -9.55 -14.72
CA LYS A 95 -3.40 -8.87 -16.02
C LYS A 95 -2.12 -8.07 -16.20
N SER A 96 -0.94 -8.67 -16.06
CA SER A 96 0.34 -8.03 -16.41
C SER A 96 0.26 -7.46 -17.85
N GLY A 97 -0.17 -6.18 -18.00
CA GLY A 97 -0.33 -5.49 -19.27
C GLY A 97 -1.65 -4.78 -19.63
N GLN A 98 -2.76 -4.83 -18.87
CA GLN A 98 -4.00 -4.11 -19.30
C GLN A 98 -4.63 -3.20 -18.23
N LYS A 99 -4.93 -1.97 -18.67
CA LYS A 99 -5.55 -0.86 -17.92
C LYS A 99 -6.88 -1.31 -17.29
N PRO A 100 -7.18 -0.93 -16.04
CA PRO A 100 -8.45 -1.28 -15.40
C PRO A 100 -9.64 -0.71 -16.20
N PRO A 101 -10.79 -1.41 -16.22
CA PRO A 101 -11.98 -0.89 -16.87
C PRO A 101 -12.43 0.40 -16.18
N SER A 102 -12.55 1.46 -16.96
CA SER A 102 -13.22 2.68 -16.54
C SER A 102 -14.70 2.38 -16.32
N CYS A 103 -15.19 2.60 -15.10
CA CYS A 103 -16.62 2.78 -14.85
C CYS A 103 -17.10 4.04 -15.58
#